data_AF-A0A0H5R0P9-F1
#
_entry.id   AF-A0A0H5R0P9-F1
#
_cell.length_a   1.000
_cell.length_b   1.000
_cell.length_c   1.000
_cell.angle_alpha   90.00
_cell.angle_beta   90.00
_cell.angle_gamma   90.00
#
_symmetry.space_group_name_H-M   'P 1'
#
loop_
_entity.id
_entity.type
_entity.pdbx_description
1 polymer ?
#
loop_
_entity_poly.entity_id
_entity_poly.type
_entity_poly.pdbx_seq_one_letter_code
_entity_poly.pdbx_strand_id
1 'polypeptide(L)'
;MIPPRHYLSSSIFLRHGVHQDRGRRTAMEDTHMIEHHFTELVAREMKTTSAPVFFPLDLHSVYFGLFDGHAGVAAAEFCKRNLHRNIARSIPTCQNMAEAMSQG
;
A
#
# COMPACT_ATOMS: atom_id res chain seq x y z
N MET A 1 4.36 -41.53 18.41
CA MET A 1 3.24 -40.75 17.85
C MET A 1 3.48 -39.29 18.20
N ILE A 2 3.93 -38.47 17.24
CA ILE A 2 4.29 -37.06 17.46
C ILE A 2 3.04 -36.22 17.13
N PRO A 3 2.58 -35.30 18.00
CA PRO A 3 1.40 -34.50 17.71
C PRO A 3 1.69 -33.49 16.58
N PRO A 4 0.67 -33.10 15.80
CA PRO A 4 0.85 -32.16 14.71
C PRO A 4 1.23 -30.77 15.27
N ARG A 5 2.29 -30.18 14.70
CA ARG A 5 2.63 -28.78 14.95
C ARG A 5 1.53 -27.91 14.38
N HIS A 6 0.67 -27.37 15.24
CA HIS A 6 -0.14 -26.21 14.91
C HIS A 6 0.84 -25.04 14.69
N TYR A 7 1.15 -24.72 13.43
CA TYR A 7 1.70 -23.42 13.10
C TYR A 7 0.62 -22.40 13.44
N LEU A 8 0.74 -21.79 14.62
CA LEU A 8 0.05 -20.54 14.90
C LEU A 8 0.54 -19.57 13.83
N SER A 9 -0.33 -19.27 12.87
CA SER A 9 -0.13 -18.15 11.96
C SER A 9 -0.08 -16.90 12.85
N SER A 10 1.13 -16.47 13.18
CA SER A 10 1.34 -15.20 13.86
C SER A 10 0.91 -14.13 12.87
N SER A 11 -0.30 -13.61 13.04
CA SER A 11 -0.76 -12.44 12.30
C SER A 11 0.23 -11.30 12.59
N ILE A 12 1.11 -10.99 11.64
CA ILE A 12 2.01 -9.85 11.76
C ILE A 12 1.13 -8.61 11.72
N PHE A 13 1.06 -7.91 12.85
CA PHE A 13 0.31 -6.67 12.98
C PHE A 13 1.28 -5.50 13.05
N LEU A 14 1.31 -4.68 12.01
CA LEU A 14 2.19 -3.51 11.95
C LEU A 14 1.57 -2.40 12.81
N ARG A 15 2.16 -2.16 13.98
CA ARG A 15 1.74 -1.09 14.88
C ARG A 15 2.32 0.23 14.39
N HIS A 16 1.46 1.20 14.17
CA HIS A 16 1.85 2.55 13.79
C HIS A 16 1.02 3.58 14.57
N GLY A 17 1.45 4.84 14.49
CA GLY A 17 0.75 5.97 15.07
C GLY A 17 0.84 7.16 14.13
N VAL A 18 -0.15 8.03 14.22
CA VAL A 18 -0.21 9.26 13.43
C VAL A 18 -0.18 10.44 14.37
N HIS A 19 0.67 11.40 14.08
CA HIS A 19 0.64 12.72 14.66
C HIS A 19 0.62 13.75 13.53
N GLN A 20 -0.32 14.69 13.60
CA GLN A 20 -0.40 15.82 12.67
C GLN A 20 -0.54 17.10 13.49
N ASP A 21 0.28 18.09 13.15
CA ASP A 21 0.25 19.39 13.78
C ASP A 21 0.36 20.48 12.70
N ARG A 22 -0.50 21.49 12.80
CA ARG A 22 -0.43 22.70 11.97
C ARG A 22 0.75 23.58 12.38
N GLY A 23 1.20 23.45 13.63
CA GLY A 23 2.19 24.31 14.25
C GLY A 23 1.73 25.76 14.22
N ARG A 24 2.58 26.65 13.69
CA ARG A 24 2.34 28.10 13.63
C ARG A 24 1.73 28.57 12.31
N ARG A 25 1.42 27.67 11.38
CA ARG A 25 0.84 28.02 10.07
C ARG A 25 -0.62 28.47 10.21
N THR A 26 -1.09 29.27 9.26
CA THR A 26 -2.50 29.72 9.22
C THR A 26 -3.45 28.61 8.77
N ALA A 27 -2.98 27.72 7.90
CA ALA A 27 -3.72 26.56 7.40
C ALA A 27 -2.94 25.25 7.62
N MET A 28 -3.67 24.14 7.78
CA MET A 28 -3.11 22.80 7.76
C MET A 28 -3.20 22.24 6.34
N GLU A 29 -2.08 22.17 5.64
CA GLU A 29 -2.04 21.70 4.24
C GLU A 29 -1.47 20.28 4.09
N ASP A 30 -0.71 19.84 5.10
CA ASP A 30 -0.24 18.47 5.25
C ASP A 30 -1.41 17.49 5.49
N THR A 31 -1.37 16.35 4.80
CA THR A 31 -2.30 15.25 5.03
C THR A 31 -1.57 13.91 4.90
N HIS A 32 -2.23 12.82 5.30
CA HIS A 32 -1.66 11.48 5.23
C HIS A 32 -2.71 10.46 4.80
N MET A 33 -2.23 9.29 4.36
CA MET A 33 -3.04 8.13 4.01
C MET A 33 -2.35 6.87 4.52
N ILE A 34 -3.14 5.96 5.09
CA ILE A 34 -2.67 4.63 5.50
C ILE A 34 -3.62 3.60 4.90
N GLU A 35 -3.08 2.70 4.08
CA GLU A 35 -3.81 1.54 3.55
C GLU A 35 -3.19 0.28 4.16
N HIS A 36 -3.92 -0.30 5.11
CA HIS A 36 -3.52 -1.47 5.88
C HIS A 36 -3.54 -2.76 5.06
N HIS A 37 -4.32 -2.80 4.00
CA HIS A 37 -4.52 -3.96 3.15
C HIS A 37 -4.05 -3.66 1.73
N PHE A 38 -2.80 -3.18 1.60
CA PHE A 38 -2.32 -2.66 0.32
C PHE A 38 -2.30 -3.74 -0.76
N THR A 39 -1.91 -4.96 -0.42
CA THR A 39 -1.94 -6.11 -1.34
C THR A 39 -3.34 -6.43 -1.86
N GLU A 40 -4.36 -6.34 -1.00
CA GLU A 40 -5.76 -6.53 -1.42
C GLU A 40 -6.25 -5.36 -2.29
N LEU A 41 -5.81 -4.14 -1.99
CA LEU A 41 -6.05 -2.99 -2.86
C LEU A 41 -5.43 -3.21 -4.24
N VAL A 42 -4.19 -3.69 -4.33
CA VAL A 42 -3.53 -4.00 -5.61
C VAL A 42 -4.34 -5.01 -6.40
N ALA A 43 -4.70 -6.13 -5.79
CA ALA A 43 -5.52 -7.16 -6.44
C ALA A 43 -6.86 -6.59 -6.95
N ARG A 44 -7.51 -5.72 -6.19
CA ARG A 44 -8.77 -5.06 -6.56
C ARG A 44 -8.61 -4.04 -7.69
N GLU A 45 -7.55 -3.25 -7.68
CA GLU A 45 -7.32 -2.17 -8.65
C GLU A 45 -6.78 -2.67 -9.99
N MET A 46 -6.00 -3.75 -9.98
CA MET A 46 -5.46 -4.37 -11.19
C MET A 46 -6.54 -4.93 -12.11
N LYS A 47 -7.69 -5.39 -11.56
CA LYS A 47 -8.81 -5.97 -12.33
C LYS A 47 -8.39 -7.04 -13.35
N THR A 48 -7.27 -7.71 -13.13
CA THR A 48 -6.69 -8.68 -14.06
C THR A 48 -6.43 -10.01 -13.37
N THR A 49 -6.51 -11.09 -14.14
CA THR A 49 -6.11 -12.44 -13.74
C THR A 49 -4.60 -12.67 -13.87
N SER A 50 -3.85 -11.67 -14.39
CA SER A 50 -2.40 -11.73 -14.54
C SER A 50 -1.66 -11.58 -13.21
N ALA A 51 -0.50 -12.23 -13.11
CA ALA A 51 0.34 -12.16 -11.92
C ALA A 51 1.23 -10.91 -11.96
N PRO A 52 1.45 -10.20 -10.83
CA PRO A 52 2.40 -9.10 -10.78
C PRO A 52 3.83 -9.60 -11.07
N VAL A 53 4.58 -8.86 -11.88
CA VAL A 53 6.02 -9.09 -12.07
C VAL A 53 6.70 -8.67 -10.78
N PHE A 54 7.43 -9.58 -10.15
CA PHE A 54 8.14 -9.43 -8.87
C PHE A 54 7.95 -8.05 -8.20
N PHE A 55 6.82 -7.93 -7.50
CA PHE A 55 6.54 -6.79 -6.64
C PHE A 55 6.36 -7.39 -5.25
N PRO A 56 7.31 -7.17 -4.30
CA PRO A 56 7.35 -7.90 -3.04
C PRO A 56 6.24 -7.40 -2.10
N LEU A 57 4.99 -7.69 -2.46
CA LEU A 57 3.83 -7.56 -1.62
C LEU A 57 3.48 -8.92 -1.05
N ASP A 58 3.41 -8.96 0.26
CA ASP A 58 2.82 -10.06 1.01
C ASP A 58 1.48 -9.62 1.62
N LEU A 59 0.78 -10.53 2.29
CA LEU A 59 -0.47 -10.22 2.99
C LEU A 59 -0.32 -9.19 4.13
N HIS A 60 0.90 -8.80 4.48
CA HIS A 60 1.22 -7.87 5.55
C HIS A 60 1.67 -6.49 5.06
N SER A 61 1.64 -6.27 3.74
CA SER A 61 2.12 -5.03 3.15
C SER A 61 1.13 -3.88 3.37
N VAL A 62 1.65 -2.77 3.91
CA VAL A 62 0.91 -1.56 4.25
C VAL A 62 1.48 -0.38 3.46
N TYR A 63 0.62 0.47 2.92
CA TYR A 63 1.03 1.72 2.29
C TYR A 63 0.88 2.89 3.27
N PHE A 64 1.94 3.69 3.37
CA PHE A 64 1.96 4.96 4.11
C PHE A 64 2.26 6.10 3.14
N GLY A 65 1.36 7.07 3.05
CA GLY A 65 1.53 8.28 2.26
C GLY A 65 1.50 9.51 3.17
N LEU A 66 2.48 10.39 3.01
CA LEU A 66 2.53 11.71 3.63
C LEU A 66 2.63 12.75 2.52
N PHE A 67 1.78 13.77 2.59
CA PHE A 67 1.66 14.78 1.54
C PHE A 67 1.72 16.16 2.18
N ASP A 68 2.81 16.89 1.95
CA ASP A 68 2.96 18.30 2.34
C ASP A 68 2.31 19.17 1.25
N GLY A 69 1.20 19.81 1.58
CA GLY A 69 0.51 20.72 0.67
C GLY A 69 1.26 22.04 0.54
N HIS A 70 1.19 22.65 -0.64
CA HIS A 70 1.73 23.98 -0.88
C HIS A 70 0.76 24.79 -1.72
N ALA A 71 0.52 26.04 -1.32
CA ALA A 71 -0.43 26.94 -1.96
C ALA A 71 -1.88 26.41 -1.94
N GLY A 72 -2.26 25.71 -0.86
CA GLY A 72 -3.58 25.14 -0.65
C GLY A 72 -3.57 23.63 -0.40
N VAL A 73 -4.69 23.14 0.13
CA VAL A 73 -4.85 21.72 0.52
C VAL A 73 -5.16 20.78 -0.64
N ALA A 74 -5.55 21.32 -1.80
CA ALA A 74 -6.19 20.55 -2.86
C ALA A 74 -5.32 19.43 -3.44
N ALA A 75 -4.03 19.71 -3.68
CA ALA A 75 -3.10 18.72 -4.22
C ALA A 75 -2.83 17.60 -3.22
N ALA A 76 -2.55 17.94 -1.95
CA ALA A 76 -2.30 16.97 -0.88
C ALA A 76 -3.52 16.06 -0.65
N GLU A 77 -4.73 16.63 -0.64
CA GLU A 77 -5.99 15.87 -0.55
C GLU A 77 -6.24 14.99 -1.79
N PHE A 78 -5.89 15.45 -2.99
CA PHE A 78 -5.96 14.62 -4.19
C PHE A 78 -5.00 13.43 -4.09
N CYS A 79 -3.77 13.63 -3.63
CA CYS A 79 -2.79 12.56 -3.42
C CYS A 79 -3.28 11.54 -2.39
N LYS A 80 -3.82 11.99 -1.25
CA LYS A 80 -4.44 11.12 -0.23
C LYS A 80 -5.50 10.21 -0.82
N ARG A 81 -6.38 10.73 -1.68
CA ARG A 81 -7.49 9.97 -2.28
C ARG A 81 -7.06 9.03 -3.39
N ASN A 82 -6.01 9.38 -4.15
CA ASN A 82 -5.76 8.74 -5.44
C ASN A 82 -4.38 8.05 -5.56
N LEU A 83 -3.33 8.55 -4.89
CA LEU A 83 -1.97 8.12 -5.21
C LEU A 83 -1.73 6.63 -4.92
N HIS A 84 -2.15 6.15 -3.75
CA HIS A 84 -2.07 4.73 -3.37
C HIS A 84 -2.78 3.81 -4.39
N ARG A 85 -3.94 4.22 -4.90
CA ARG A 85 -4.69 3.48 -5.94
C ARG A 85 -4.01 3.55 -7.30
N ASN A 86 -3.43 4.69 -7.64
CA ASN A 86 -2.70 4.85 -8.90
C ASN A 86 -1.43 3.98 -8.92
N ILE A 87 -0.70 3.93 -7.80
CA ILE A 87 0.44 3.01 -7.62
C ILE A 87 -0.02 1.56 -7.75
N ALA A 88 -1.14 1.21 -7.09
CA ALA A 88 -1.71 -0.13 -7.18
C ALA A 88 -2.04 -0.56 -8.64
N ARG A 89 -2.46 0.38 -9.49
CA ARG A 89 -2.73 0.13 -10.92
C ARG A 89 -1.47 0.09 -11.79
N SER A 90 -0.38 0.73 -11.36
CA SER A 90 0.85 0.86 -12.16
C SER A 90 1.86 -0.25 -11.89
N ILE A 91 1.58 -1.17 -10.97
CA ILE A 91 2.47 -2.30 -10.71
C ILE A 91 2.55 -3.17 -11.98
N PRO A 92 3.75 -3.50 -12.46
CA PRO A 92 3.92 -4.31 -13.65
C PRO A 92 3.27 -5.68 -13.49
N THR A 93 2.67 -6.21 -14.55
CA THR A 93 2.11 -7.58 -14.58
C THR A 93 2.67 -8.38 -15.75
N CYS A 94 2.85 -9.68 -15.56
CA CYS A 94 3.22 -10.64 -16.60
C CYS A 94 2.00 -11.48 -16.98
N GLN A 95 1.95 -11.99 -18.22
CA GLN A 95 0.84 -12.83 -18.67
C GLN A 95 0.74 -14.14 -17.87
N ASN A 96 1.86 -14.64 -17.35
CA ASN A 96 1.92 -15.83 -16.53
C ASN A 96 3.12 -15.82 -15.56
N MET A 97 3.10 -16.76 -14.61
CA MET A 97 4.15 -16.91 -13.59
C MET A 97 5.52 -17.25 -14.17
N ALA A 98 5.58 -17.99 -15.28
CA ALA A 98 6.86 -18.34 -15.90
C ALA A 98 7.57 -17.10 -16.48
N GLU A 99 6.80 -16.17 -17.04
CA GLU A 99 7.31 -14.88 -17.50
C GLU A 99 7.76 -14.01 -16.32
N ALA A 100 6.98 -13.95 -15.23
CA ALA A 100 7.34 -13.20 -14.02
C ALA A 100 8.65 -13.70 -13.38
N MET A 101 8.86 -15.01 -13.34
CA MET A 101 10.09 -15.63 -12.82
C MET A 101 11.32 -15.41 -13.70
N SER A 102 11.13 -15.03 -14.96
CA SER A 102 12.25 -14.74 -15.88
C SER A 102 12.72 -13.29 -15.81
N GLN A 103 11.93 -12.40 -15.19
CA GLN A 103 12.18 -10.96 -15.12
C GLN A 103 12.59 -10.46 -13.71
N GLY A 104 12.50 -11.29 -12.68
CA GLY A 104 12.93 -10.99 -11.31
C GLY A 104 14.16 -11.78 -10.90
#